data_AF-A0A821BL65-F1
#
_entry.id   AF-A0A821BL65-F1
#
_cell.length_a   1.000
_cell.length_b   1.000
_cell.length_c   1.000
_cell.angle_alpha   90.00
_cell.angle_beta   90.00
_cell.angle_gamma   90.00
#
_symmetry.space_group_name_H-M   'P 1'
#
loop_
_entity.id
_entity.type
_entity.pdbx_description
1 polymer ?
#
loop_
_entity_poly.entity_id
_entity_poly.type
_entity_poly.pdbx_seq_one_letter_code
_entity_poly.pdbx_strand_id
1 'polypeptide(L)'
;MSISLKPQNTKAAATKRIMRDLRDLDKIPIPGLGVCCPDESNPFLLHCNVLINDGPYRGIMIHLVLHIPEDYPLTGPAGNIAPGLEFDQSPGYTLSTALLQIVTFFADPDLYREPTSESIDHLRMMVKEFHCRTCGHSYKKPNPEIIDYSTTVTSQDIDKISEIDEEKLKIERLRELKEKLTCGITKQNFIDDPICLGYPLLVKRDNYGRLWPETILELISYDAYVAEIQKSGENKLDYYEHLTFRSVTGKDYNHWLPIFINEEHFRKGQTIIQNSISVIYNGTALGSARYDFKPIMALNVLTTLMNKSSVQLFNGQMFESKHAIEAYCHFLRLLMHFIDIYPELDRHINETIENFSKDIRNRNKKVVSDIGEFLIKVALSKNYRFDQIKKYIYEEYFARQIYWIQ
;
A
#
# COMPACT_ATOMS: atom_id res chain seq x y z
N MET A 1 -19.17 1.13 36.03
CA MET A 1 -20.25 0.80 35.07
C MET A 1 -19.61 0.27 33.81
N SER A 2 -19.66 -1.04 33.64
CA SER A 2 -19.16 -1.78 32.49
C SER A 2 -20.00 -1.45 31.25
N ILE A 3 -19.44 -0.67 30.33
CA ILE A 3 -20.00 -0.53 28.99
C ILE A 3 -19.58 -1.79 28.23
N SER A 4 -20.47 -2.78 28.22
CA SER A 4 -20.37 -3.92 27.31
C SER A 4 -20.56 -3.40 25.89
N LEU A 5 -19.46 -3.23 25.16
CA LEU A 5 -19.50 -3.07 23.71
C LEU A 5 -20.03 -4.37 23.13
N LYS A 6 -21.32 -4.38 22.79
CA LYS A 6 -21.91 -5.44 21.95
C LYS A 6 -21.04 -5.57 20.70
N PRO A 7 -20.77 -6.80 20.21
CA PRO A 7 -20.11 -6.98 18.93
C PRO A 7 -20.91 -6.21 17.89
N GLN A 8 -20.30 -5.21 17.24
CA GLN A 8 -20.92 -4.52 16.12
C GLN A 8 -21.30 -5.60 15.11
N ASN A 9 -22.55 -5.56 14.68
CA ASN A 9 -23.15 -6.56 13.80
C ASN A 9 -22.33 -6.65 12.49
N THR A 10 -21.40 -7.61 12.43
CA THR A 10 -20.37 -7.76 11.38
C THR A 10 -21.01 -7.77 9.99
N LYS A 11 -22.16 -8.44 9.89
CA LYS A 11 -22.98 -8.51 8.67
C LYS A 11 -23.47 -7.13 8.19
N ALA A 12 -23.89 -6.24 9.08
CA ALA A 12 -24.37 -4.91 8.70
C ALA A 12 -23.24 -3.99 8.22
N ALA A 13 -22.04 -4.14 8.81
CA ALA A 13 -20.84 -3.45 8.35
C ALA A 13 -20.41 -3.97 6.97
N ALA A 14 -20.41 -5.29 6.78
CA ALA A 14 -20.10 -5.94 5.51
C ALA A 14 -21.09 -5.54 4.40
N THR A 15 -22.41 -5.53 4.65
CA THR A 15 -23.41 -5.06 3.68
C THR A 15 -23.16 -3.61 3.26
N LYS A 16 -22.92 -2.70 4.22
CA LYS A 16 -22.59 -1.30 3.89
C LYS A 16 -21.34 -1.19 3.04
N ARG A 17 -20.36 -2.06 3.29
CA ARG A 17 -19.11 -2.12 2.53
C ARG A 17 -19.35 -2.61 1.10
N ILE A 18 -20.07 -3.70 0.91
CA ILE A 18 -20.39 -4.25 -0.42
C ILE A 18 -21.11 -3.19 -1.26
N MET A 19 -22.10 -2.50 -0.69
CA MET A 19 -22.83 -1.44 -1.40
C MET A 19 -21.97 -0.20 -1.69
N ARG A 20 -20.90 0.04 -0.93
CA ARG A 20 -19.91 1.06 -1.26
C ARG A 20 -19.05 0.61 -2.44
N ASP A 21 -18.51 -0.60 -2.38
CA ASP A 21 -17.67 -1.16 -3.44
C ASP A 21 -18.43 -1.30 -4.78
N LEU A 22 -19.71 -1.70 -4.76
CA LEU A 22 -20.56 -1.71 -5.96
C LEU A 22 -20.77 -0.30 -6.54
N ARG A 23 -21.03 0.70 -5.69
CA ARG A 23 -21.13 2.10 -6.15
C ARG A 23 -19.81 2.63 -6.69
N ASP A 24 -18.69 2.19 -6.14
CA ASP A 24 -17.37 2.58 -6.63
C ASP A 24 -17.08 1.93 -7.99
N LEU A 25 -17.52 0.68 -8.21
CA LEU A 25 -17.49 0.00 -9.51
C LEU A 25 -18.41 0.67 -10.55
N ASP A 26 -19.61 1.12 -10.14
CA ASP A 26 -20.52 1.86 -11.04
C ASP A 26 -19.93 3.22 -11.45
N LYS A 27 -19.23 3.89 -10.53
CA LYS A 27 -18.56 5.18 -10.80
C LYS A 27 -17.29 5.04 -11.62
N ILE A 28 -16.53 3.96 -11.40
CA ILE A 28 -15.24 3.69 -12.04
C ILE A 28 -15.29 2.25 -12.60
N PRO A 29 -15.97 2.04 -13.74
CA PRO A 29 -16.14 0.71 -14.31
C PRO A 29 -14.80 0.14 -14.77
N ILE A 30 -14.63 -1.16 -14.57
CA ILE A 30 -13.45 -1.91 -15.02
C ILE A 30 -13.70 -2.34 -16.48
N PRO A 31 -12.87 -1.92 -17.46
CA PRO A 31 -13.03 -2.34 -18.84
C PRO A 31 -13.11 -3.86 -18.99
N GLY A 32 -14.07 -4.35 -19.79
CA GLY A 32 -14.29 -5.79 -19.95
C GLY A 32 -14.94 -6.49 -18.75
N LEU A 33 -15.42 -5.76 -17.74
CA LEU A 33 -15.99 -6.38 -16.54
C LEU A 33 -17.32 -5.72 -16.14
N GLY A 34 -18.32 -6.55 -15.85
CA GLY A 34 -19.61 -6.13 -15.33
C GLY A 34 -19.95 -6.90 -14.05
N VAL A 35 -20.46 -6.21 -13.02
CA VAL A 35 -20.88 -6.81 -11.75
C VAL A 35 -22.33 -6.45 -11.46
N CYS A 36 -23.15 -7.42 -11.08
CA CYS A 36 -24.49 -7.20 -10.57
C CYS A 36 -24.74 -7.92 -9.24
N CYS A 37 -25.69 -7.38 -8.48
CA CYS A 37 -26.30 -8.03 -7.34
C CYS A 37 -27.67 -8.57 -7.80
N PRO A 38 -27.84 -9.88 -8.05
CA PRO A 38 -29.10 -10.42 -8.56
C PRO A 38 -30.28 -10.26 -7.60
N ASP A 39 -29.99 -10.27 -6.30
CA ASP A 39 -30.96 -10.15 -5.23
C ASP A 39 -30.46 -9.11 -4.23
N GLU A 40 -31.05 -7.91 -4.25
CA GLU A 40 -30.69 -6.82 -3.34
C GLU A 40 -30.87 -7.18 -1.86
N SER A 41 -31.70 -8.19 -1.55
CA SER A 41 -31.87 -8.69 -0.18
C SER A 41 -30.71 -9.57 0.29
N ASN A 42 -29.88 -10.07 -0.64
CA ASN A 42 -28.69 -10.85 -0.38
C ASN A 42 -27.44 -10.31 -1.12
N PRO A 43 -26.84 -9.21 -0.62
CA PRO A 43 -25.67 -8.59 -1.24
C PRO A 43 -24.39 -9.45 -1.15
N PHE A 44 -24.42 -10.57 -0.45
CA PHE A 44 -23.26 -11.45 -0.28
C PHE A 44 -23.04 -12.41 -1.46
N LEU A 45 -23.95 -12.40 -2.44
CA LEU A 45 -23.84 -13.18 -3.66
C LEU A 45 -23.85 -12.23 -4.88
N LEU A 46 -22.70 -12.05 -5.51
CA LEU A 46 -22.57 -11.21 -6.69
C LEU A 46 -22.32 -12.05 -7.94
N HIS A 47 -22.84 -11.56 -9.06
CA HIS A 47 -22.67 -12.17 -10.37
C HIS A 47 -21.83 -11.23 -11.23
N CYS A 48 -20.77 -11.75 -11.85
CA CYS A 48 -19.84 -10.95 -12.62
C CYS A 48 -19.65 -11.56 -14.01
N ASN A 49 -19.50 -10.71 -15.03
CA ASN A 49 -19.06 -11.12 -16.36
C ASN A 49 -17.70 -10.51 -16.65
N VAL A 50 -16.78 -11.32 -17.16
CA VAL A 50 -15.41 -10.93 -17.48
C VAL A 50 -15.13 -11.26 -18.94
N LEU A 51 -14.97 -10.23 -19.77
CA LEU A 51 -14.48 -10.31 -21.14
C LEU A 51 -12.95 -10.29 -21.12
N ILE A 52 -12.34 -11.34 -21.64
CA ILE A 52 -10.89 -11.48 -21.69
C ILE A 52 -10.38 -10.78 -22.96
N ASN A 53 -9.60 -9.73 -22.78
CA ASN A 53 -9.16 -8.86 -23.88
C ASN A 53 -7.79 -9.23 -24.48
N ASP A 54 -7.00 -10.05 -23.77
CA ASP A 54 -5.65 -10.42 -24.18
C ASP A 54 -5.34 -11.89 -23.82
N GLY A 55 -4.25 -12.44 -24.35
CA GLY A 55 -3.79 -13.79 -24.04
C GLY A 55 -4.51 -14.92 -24.79
N PRO A 56 -4.27 -16.19 -24.39
CA PRO A 56 -4.78 -17.36 -25.11
C PRO A 56 -6.33 -17.44 -25.11
N TYR A 57 -6.97 -16.82 -24.13
CA TYR A 57 -8.43 -16.82 -23.98
C TYR A 57 -9.10 -15.54 -24.52
N ARG A 58 -8.37 -14.72 -25.29
CA ARG A 58 -8.89 -13.48 -25.88
C ARG A 58 -10.24 -13.69 -26.60
N GLY A 59 -11.18 -12.79 -26.31
CA GLY A 59 -12.54 -12.78 -26.86
C GLY A 59 -13.53 -13.70 -26.15
N ILE A 60 -13.12 -14.41 -25.10
CA ILE A 60 -14.00 -15.25 -24.28
C ILE A 60 -14.60 -14.40 -23.16
N MET A 61 -15.91 -14.55 -22.94
CA MET A 61 -16.64 -13.91 -21.85
C MET A 61 -17.00 -14.95 -20.79
N ILE A 62 -16.41 -14.84 -19.60
CA ILE A 62 -16.62 -15.80 -18.51
C ILE A 62 -17.62 -15.23 -17.51
N HIS A 63 -18.58 -16.06 -17.11
CA HIS A 63 -19.47 -15.75 -16.01
C HIS A 63 -18.93 -16.30 -14.67
N LEU A 64 -18.91 -15.44 -13.65
CA LEU A 64 -18.43 -15.73 -12.31
C LEU A 64 -19.52 -15.48 -11.27
N VAL A 65 -19.57 -16.34 -10.26
CA VAL A 65 -20.39 -16.16 -9.07
C VAL A 65 -19.46 -15.93 -7.87
N LEU A 66 -19.46 -14.71 -7.34
CA LEU A 66 -18.68 -14.33 -6.17
C LEU A 66 -19.51 -14.50 -4.89
N HIS A 67 -18.93 -15.21 -3.93
CA HIS A 67 -19.43 -15.37 -2.57
C HIS A 67 -18.63 -14.45 -1.65
N ILE A 68 -19.30 -13.48 -1.04
CA ILE A 68 -18.69 -12.55 -0.09
C ILE A 68 -18.96 -13.03 1.33
N PRO A 69 -17.93 -13.15 2.19
CA PRO A 69 -18.13 -13.60 3.57
C PRO A 69 -18.74 -12.51 4.46
N GLU A 70 -19.36 -12.91 5.58
CA GLU A 70 -20.06 -11.98 6.49
C GLU A 70 -19.13 -11.03 7.26
N ASP A 71 -17.82 -11.34 7.30
CA ASP A 71 -16.76 -10.53 7.91
C ASP A 71 -15.98 -9.71 6.88
N TYR A 72 -16.47 -9.62 5.63
CA TYR A 72 -15.89 -8.78 4.59
C TYR A 72 -15.72 -7.32 5.08
N PRO A 73 -14.55 -6.69 4.89
CA PRO A 73 -13.43 -7.08 4.02
C PRO A 73 -12.25 -7.78 4.70
N LEU A 74 -12.42 -8.31 5.92
CA LEU A 74 -11.36 -9.02 6.64
C LEU A 74 -10.99 -10.31 5.90
N THR A 75 -12.01 -11.12 5.58
CA THR A 75 -11.89 -12.24 4.65
C THR A 75 -12.32 -11.78 3.26
N GLY A 76 -11.54 -12.11 2.23
CA GLY A 76 -11.85 -11.72 0.85
C GLY A 76 -12.91 -12.61 0.19
N PRO A 77 -13.43 -12.20 -0.99
CA PRO A 77 -14.45 -12.96 -1.70
C PRO A 77 -13.89 -14.25 -2.31
N ALA A 78 -14.73 -15.27 -2.41
CA ALA A 78 -14.44 -16.52 -3.14
C ALA A 78 -15.22 -16.54 -4.46
N GLY A 79 -14.59 -16.97 -5.54
CA GLY A 79 -15.21 -17.00 -6.87
C GLY A 79 -15.44 -18.42 -7.37
N ASN A 80 -16.61 -18.68 -7.94
CA ASN A 80 -16.88 -19.88 -8.72
C ASN A 80 -17.03 -19.49 -10.19
N ILE A 81 -16.30 -20.17 -11.07
CA ILE A 81 -16.58 -20.13 -12.50
C ILE A 81 -17.72 -21.11 -12.74
N ALA A 82 -18.83 -20.66 -13.33
CA ALA A 82 -19.97 -21.53 -13.55
C ALA A 82 -19.63 -22.72 -14.49
N PRO A 83 -20.23 -23.91 -14.29
CA PRO A 83 -20.13 -24.76 -13.11
C PRO A 83 -18.88 -25.66 -13.16
N GLY A 84 -18.07 -25.66 -12.10
CA GLY A 84 -17.18 -26.80 -11.79
C GLY A 84 -15.70 -26.51 -11.49
N LEU A 85 -15.28 -25.25 -11.40
CA LEU A 85 -13.91 -24.88 -10.98
C LEU A 85 -13.97 -23.92 -9.79
N GLU A 86 -13.58 -24.41 -8.61
CA GLU A 86 -13.43 -23.65 -7.37
C GLU A 86 -12.14 -22.82 -7.42
N PHE A 87 -12.20 -21.55 -7.01
CA PHE A 87 -11.02 -20.73 -6.75
C PHE A 87 -10.81 -20.52 -5.25
N ASP A 88 -9.55 -20.56 -4.82
CA ASP A 88 -9.15 -20.32 -3.44
C ASP A 88 -9.42 -18.87 -2.99
N GLN A 89 -9.62 -18.71 -1.69
CA GLN A 89 -9.85 -17.43 -1.04
C GLN A 89 -8.65 -16.49 -1.24
N SER A 90 -8.90 -15.28 -1.75
CA SER A 90 -7.88 -14.23 -1.84
C SER A 90 -8.01 -13.29 -0.62
N PRO A 91 -7.12 -13.35 0.39
CA PRO A 91 -7.27 -12.55 1.59
C PRO A 91 -7.11 -11.05 1.29
N GLY A 92 -7.96 -10.22 1.93
CA GLY A 92 -7.68 -8.80 2.12
C GLY A 92 -7.73 -7.90 0.88
N TYR A 93 -8.56 -8.15 -0.12
CA TYR A 93 -8.72 -7.27 -1.29
C TYR A 93 -10.11 -6.58 -1.35
N THR A 94 -10.18 -5.39 -1.98
CA THR A 94 -11.47 -4.80 -2.38
C THR A 94 -12.09 -5.63 -3.52
N LEU A 95 -13.40 -5.56 -3.73
CA LEU A 95 -14.06 -6.22 -4.87
C LEU A 95 -13.39 -5.87 -6.19
N SER A 96 -13.01 -4.60 -6.38
CA SER A 96 -12.32 -4.12 -7.58
C SER A 96 -10.96 -4.79 -7.79
N THR A 97 -10.14 -4.93 -6.74
CA THR A 97 -8.82 -5.56 -6.83
C THR A 97 -8.93 -7.06 -7.06
N ALA A 98 -9.87 -7.74 -6.38
CA ALA A 98 -10.12 -9.16 -6.61
C ALA A 98 -10.55 -9.43 -8.06
N LEU A 99 -11.46 -8.61 -8.58
CA LEU A 99 -11.92 -8.70 -9.97
C LEU A 99 -10.80 -8.39 -10.98
N LEU A 100 -9.94 -7.41 -10.69
CA LEU A 100 -8.78 -7.10 -11.54
C LEU A 100 -7.77 -8.25 -11.59
N GLN A 101 -7.48 -8.88 -10.44
CA GLN A 101 -6.60 -10.06 -10.39
C GLN A 101 -7.13 -11.22 -11.24
N ILE A 102 -8.46 -11.44 -11.23
CA ILE A 102 -9.09 -12.45 -12.08
C ILE A 102 -8.92 -12.11 -13.57
N VAL A 103 -9.11 -10.84 -13.97
CA VAL A 103 -8.89 -10.40 -15.36
C VAL A 103 -7.43 -10.64 -15.78
N THR A 104 -6.46 -10.25 -14.95
CA THR A 104 -5.04 -10.42 -15.24
C THR A 104 -4.68 -11.90 -15.34
N PHE A 105 -5.20 -12.75 -14.45
CA PHE A 105 -4.97 -14.20 -14.49
C PHE A 105 -5.44 -14.82 -15.81
N PHE A 106 -6.60 -14.43 -16.34
CA PHE A 106 -7.05 -15.00 -17.62
C PHE A 106 -6.30 -14.42 -18.83
N ALA A 107 -5.78 -13.21 -18.73
CA ALA A 107 -4.95 -12.60 -19.77
C ALA A 107 -3.55 -13.22 -19.84
N ASP A 108 -2.97 -13.58 -18.69
CA ASP A 108 -1.67 -14.24 -18.59
C ASP A 108 -1.73 -15.40 -17.57
N PRO A 109 -2.32 -16.54 -17.96
CA PRO A 109 -2.53 -17.64 -17.04
C PRO A 109 -1.21 -18.39 -16.82
N ASP A 110 -0.79 -18.52 -15.56
CA ASP A 110 0.40 -19.28 -15.18
C ASP A 110 0.15 -20.79 -15.31
N LEU A 111 0.14 -21.28 -16.56
CA LEU A 111 -0.17 -22.66 -16.91
C LEU A 111 1.11 -23.45 -17.13
N TYR A 112 1.20 -24.62 -16.47
CA TYR A 112 2.29 -25.58 -16.68
C TYR A 112 2.40 -26.08 -18.14
N ARG A 113 1.30 -25.98 -18.92
CA ARG A 113 1.24 -26.25 -20.36
C ARG A 113 0.30 -25.28 -21.03
N GLU A 114 0.71 -24.75 -22.19
CA GLU A 114 -0.17 -23.90 -22.99
C GLU A 114 -1.44 -24.66 -23.44
N PRO A 115 -2.61 -24.00 -23.39
CA PRO A 115 -3.87 -24.60 -23.80
C PRO A 115 -3.87 -24.86 -25.32
N THR A 116 -4.38 -26.03 -25.73
CA THR A 116 -4.52 -26.37 -27.15
C THR A 116 -5.66 -25.59 -27.79
N SER A 117 -5.61 -25.42 -29.12
CA SER A 117 -6.70 -24.77 -29.87
C SER A 117 -8.04 -25.48 -29.68
N GLU A 118 -8.06 -26.81 -29.59
CA GLU A 118 -9.27 -27.60 -29.34
C GLU A 118 -9.89 -27.32 -27.96
N SER A 119 -9.08 -27.16 -26.90
CA SER A 119 -9.60 -26.88 -25.56
C SER A 119 -10.16 -25.46 -25.46
N ILE A 120 -9.54 -24.49 -26.13
CA ILE A 120 -10.02 -23.12 -26.24
C ILE A 120 -11.36 -23.08 -27.01
N ASP A 121 -11.47 -23.80 -28.12
CA ASP A 121 -12.70 -23.84 -28.91
C ASP A 121 -13.85 -24.56 -28.17
N HIS A 122 -13.53 -25.62 -27.40
CA HIS A 122 -14.50 -26.25 -26.52
C HIS A 122 -14.99 -25.29 -25.44
N LEU A 123 -14.10 -24.54 -24.79
CA LEU A 123 -14.47 -23.52 -23.80
C LEU A 123 -15.34 -22.42 -24.42
N ARG A 124 -15.01 -21.95 -25.63
CA ARG A 124 -15.82 -20.98 -26.38
C ARG A 124 -17.24 -21.50 -26.64
N MET A 125 -17.37 -22.78 -26.97
CA MET A 125 -18.66 -23.41 -27.18
C MET A 125 -19.47 -23.47 -25.88
N MET A 126 -18.87 -23.96 -24.79
CA MET A 126 -19.51 -24.01 -23.46
C MET A 126 -20.01 -22.63 -23.01
N VAL A 127 -19.18 -21.60 -23.17
CA VAL A 127 -19.52 -20.22 -22.81
C VAL A 127 -20.68 -19.68 -23.65
N LYS A 128 -20.70 -19.94 -24.96
CA LYS A 128 -21.78 -19.49 -25.85
C LYS A 128 -23.13 -20.13 -25.52
N GLU A 129 -23.10 -21.36 -25.04
CA GLU A 129 -24.31 -22.12 -24.65
C GLU A 129 -24.75 -21.83 -23.20
N PHE A 130 -23.90 -21.19 -22.40
CA PHE A 130 -24.20 -20.90 -21.00
C PHE A 130 -25.35 -19.89 -20.83
N HIS A 131 -26.29 -20.25 -19.96
CA HIS A 131 -27.41 -19.42 -19.54
C HIS A 131 -27.55 -19.51 -18.02
N CYS A 132 -27.41 -18.38 -17.31
CA CYS A 132 -27.54 -18.37 -15.87
C CYS A 132 -29.01 -18.42 -15.46
N ARG A 133 -29.36 -19.38 -14.60
CA ARG A 133 -30.73 -19.57 -14.10
C ARG A 133 -31.14 -18.52 -13.05
N THR A 134 -30.17 -17.84 -12.44
CA THR A 134 -30.42 -16.90 -11.33
C THR A 134 -30.67 -15.48 -11.83
N CYS A 135 -29.80 -14.95 -12.70
CA CYS A 135 -29.91 -13.58 -13.21
C CYS A 135 -30.28 -13.51 -14.71
N GLY A 136 -30.50 -14.65 -15.37
CA GLY A 136 -31.05 -14.73 -16.73
C GLY A 136 -30.11 -14.29 -17.85
N HIS A 137 -28.84 -14.00 -17.57
CA HIS A 137 -27.88 -13.61 -18.61
C HIS A 137 -27.48 -14.79 -19.50
N SER A 138 -26.97 -14.45 -20.66
CA SER A 138 -26.31 -15.37 -21.59
C SER A 138 -25.16 -14.66 -22.29
N TYR A 139 -24.35 -15.40 -23.04
CA TYR A 139 -23.30 -14.82 -23.88
C TYR A 139 -23.80 -13.72 -24.83
N LYS A 140 -25.04 -13.85 -25.35
CA LYS A 140 -25.63 -12.86 -26.27
C LYS A 140 -26.29 -11.68 -25.57
N LYS A 141 -26.58 -11.79 -24.27
CA LYS A 141 -27.23 -10.75 -23.47
C LYS A 141 -26.60 -10.74 -22.08
N PRO A 142 -25.35 -10.24 -21.95
CA PRO A 142 -24.72 -10.10 -20.64
C PRO A 142 -25.53 -9.13 -19.79
N ASN A 143 -25.70 -9.46 -18.51
CA ASN A 143 -26.32 -8.59 -17.52
C ASN A 143 -25.45 -8.57 -16.24
N PRO A 144 -24.80 -7.45 -15.89
CA PRO A 144 -24.88 -6.15 -16.57
C PRO A 144 -24.14 -6.15 -17.91
N GLU A 145 -24.47 -5.16 -18.75
CA GLU A 145 -23.78 -4.94 -20.03
C GLU A 145 -22.28 -4.73 -19.78
N ILE A 146 -21.45 -5.35 -20.61
CA ILE A 146 -20.00 -5.19 -20.55
C ILE A 146 -19.62 -4.07 -21.52
N ILE A 147 -18.87 -3.09 -21.03
CA ILE A 147 -18.31 -2.04 -21.88
C ILE A 147 -17.07 -2.61 -22.57
N ASP A 148 -17.22 -2.99 -23.84
CA ASP A 148 -16.12 -3.36 -24.73
C ASP A 148 -15.59 -2.11 -25.45
N TYR A 149 -14.44 -1.61 -24.98
CA TYR A 149 -13.79 -0.44 -25.58
C TYR A 149 -13.02 -0.76 -26.86
N SER A 150 -12.99 -2.02 -27.32
CA SER A 150 -12.23 -2.42 -28.52
C SER A 150 -12.96 -2.19 -29.85
N THR A 151 -14.25 -1.83 -29.85
CA THR A 151 -15.08 -1.80 -31.07
C THR A 151 -15.61 -0.42 -31.50
N THR A 152 -15.19 0.68 -30.88
CA THR A 152 -15.61 2.05 -31.29
C THR A 152 -14.44 2.86 -31.85
N VAL A 153 -13.92 2.44 -33.01
CA VAL A 153 -13.16 3.34 -33.90
C VAL A 153 -13.59 3.08 -35.35
N THR A 154 -14.69 3.70 -35.76
CA THR A 154 -14.88 4.05 -37.17
C THR A 154 -14.34 5.47 -37.38
N SER A 155 -13.72 5.67 -38.53
CA SER A 155 -12.82 6.77 -38.89
C SER A 155 -13.50 8.13 -39.10
N GLN A 156 -14.45 8.54 -38.25
CA GLN A 156 -15.15 9.83 -38.38
C GLN A 156 -15.18 10.72 -37.14
N ASP A 157 -14.60 10.34 -36.00
CA ASP A 157 -14.68 11.14 -34.77
C ASP A 157 -13.32 11.68 -34.26
N ILE A 158 -12.48 12.22 -35.14
CA ILE A 158 -11.12 12.68 -34.77
C ILE A 158 -11.15 13.88 -33.80
N ASP A 159 -12.22 14.68 -33.77
CA ASP A 159 -12.32 15.86 -32.89
C ASP A 159 -12.92 15.57 -31.50
N LYS A 160 -13.51 14.38 -31.27
CA LYS A 160 -14.02 13.96 -29.94
C LYS A 160 -13.01 13.14 -29.12
N ILE A 161 -11.92 12.69 -29.75
CA ILE A 161 -10.92 11.80 -29.16
C ILE A 161 -10.08 12.50 -28.07
N SER A 162 -9.84 13.81 -28.16
CA SER A 162 -8.98 14.51 -27.18
C SER A 162 -9.61 14.62 -25.78
N GLU A 163 -10.91 14.90 -25.68
CA GLU A 163 -11.59 15.00 -24.37
C GLU A 163 -11.87 13.61 -23.77
N ILE A 164 -12.22 12.64 -24.62
CA ILE A 164 -12.50 11.26 -24.19
C ILE A 164 -11.23 10.57 -23.66
N ASP A 165 -10.07 10.81 -24.26
CA ASP A 165 -8.81 10.21 -23.81
C ASP A 165 -8.28 10.87 -22.53
N GLU A 166 -8.44 12.18 -22.35
CA GLU A 166 -8.10 12.86 -21.09
C GLU A 166 -8.99 12.40 -19.93
N GLU A 167 -10.29 12.26 -20.16
CA GLU A 167 -11.23 11.80 -19.14
C GLU A 167 -11.00 10.34 -18.75
N LYS A 168 -10.72 9.47 -19.74
CA LYS A 168 -10.29 8.08 -19.49
C LYS A 168 -8.99 8.02 -18.67
N LEU A 169 -7.97 8.78 -19.06
CA LEU A 169 -6.70 8.83 -18.34
C LEU A 169 -6.87 9.32 -16.90
N LYS A 170 -7.78 10.29 -16.68
CA LYS A 170 -8.10 10.79 -15.35
C LYS A 170 -8.78 9.73 -14.49
N ILE A 171 -9.71 8.96 -15.06
CA ILE A 171 -10.39 7.85 -14.37
C ILE A 171 -9.40 6.76 -14.00
N GLU A 172 -8.51 6.38 -14.92
CA GLU A 172 -7.48 5.37 -14.68
C GLU A 172 -6.49 5.80 -13.59
N ARG A 173 -5.98 7.04 -13.65
CA ARG A 173 -5.12 7.59 -12.59
C ARG A 173 -5.84 7.65 -11.24
N LEU A 174 -7.11 8.03 -11.23
CA LEU A 174 -7.90 8.07 -10.00
C LEU A 174 -8.03 6.67 -9.39
N ARG A 175 -8.21 5.65 -10.24
CA ARG A 175 -8.26 4.25 -9.82
C ARG A 175 -6.93 3.79 -9.22
N GLU A 176 -5.81 4.07 -9.88
CA GLU A 176 -4.49 3.75 -9.35
C GLU A 176 -4.23 4.43 -8.00
N LEU A 177 -4.59 5.72 -7.87
CA LEU A 177 -4.46 6.46 -6.62
C LEU A 177 -5.35 5.86 -5.52
N LYS A 178 -6.57 5.44 -5.87
CA LYS A 178 -7.45 4.76 -4.92
C LYS A 178 -6.83 3.45 -4.46
N GLU A 179 -6.27 2.65 -5.34
CA GLU A 179 -5.65 1.40 -4.94
C GLU A 179 -4.44 1.63 -4.01
N LYS A 180 -3.57 2.58 -4.35
CA LYS A 180 -2.36 2.89 -3.58
C LYS A 180 -2.63 3.56 -2.23
N LEU A 181 -3.69 4.36 -2.12
CA LEU A 181 -3.99 5.16 -0.92
C LEU A 181 -5.19 4.59 -0.13
N THR A 182 -5.25 3.26 -0.03
CA THR A 182 -6.28 2.56 0.74
C THR A 182 -5.68 1.93 2.00
N CYS A 183 -6.40 2.05 3.11
CA CYS A 183 -6.06 1.35 4.36
C CYS A 183 -6.27 -0.16 4.18
N GLY A 184 -5.26 -0.97 4.44
CA GLY A 184 -5.31 -2.43 4.37
C GLY A 184 -6.33 -3.05 5.33
N ILE A 185 -6.66 -2.40 6.45
CA ILE A 185 -7.58 -2.94 7.46
C ILE A 185 -9.01 -2.43 7.22
N THR A 186 -9.23 -1.11 7.29
CA THR A 186 -10.57 -0.51 7.17
C THR A 186 -11.04 -0.41 5.72
N LYS A 187 -10.12 -0.56 4.76
CA LYS A 187 -10.35 -0.38 3.33
C LYS A 187 -10.89 1.01 2.96
N GLN A 188 -10.82 1.98 3.87
CA GLN A 188 -11.10 3.39 3.58
C GLN A 188 -10.00 3.96 2.69
N ASN A 189 -10.37 4.94 1.88
CA ASN A 189 -9.48 5.51 0.88
C ASN A 189 -9.28 7.01 1.10
N PHE A 190 -8.05 7.50 0.98
CA PHE A 190 -7.74 8.92 1.20
C PHE A 190 -8.46 9.88 0.23
N ILE A 191 -8.80 9.43 -0.97
CA ILE A 191 -9.49 10.25 -1.98
C ILE A 191 -10.94 10.52 -1.57
N ASP A 192 -11.61 9.53 -1.00
CA ASP A 192 -13.03 9.62 -0.65
C ASP A 192 -13.25 9.95 0.84
N ASP A 193 -12.31 9.60 1.71
CA ASP A 193 -12.38 9.72 3.16
C ASP A 193 -11.24 10.60 3.70
N PRO A 194 -11.49 11.50 4.68
CA PRO A 194 -10.45 12.33 5.29
C PRO A 194 -9.63 11.53 6.33
N ILE A 195 -8.93 10.48 5.89
CA ILE A 195 -8.15 9.58 6.75
C ILE A 195 -6.66 9.94 6.75
N CYS A 196 -5.98 9.62 7.86
CA CYS A 196 -4.53 9.70 7.96
C CYS A 196 -3.93 8.31 7.72
N LEU A 197 -3.15 8.14 6.65
CA LEU A 197 -2.53 6.87 6.26
C LEU A 197 -1.06 6.83 6.66
N GLY A 198 -0.57 5.64 6.95
CA GLY A 198 0.80 5.40 7.36
C GLY A 198 1.21 3.95 7.27
N TYR A 199 2.50 3.70 7.39
CA TYR A 199 3.05 2.35 7.41
C TYR A 199 3.15 1.83 8.85
N PRO A 200 2.69 0.58 9.11
CA PRO A 200 3.08 -0.15 10.30
C PRO A 200 4.59 -0.44 10.27
N LEU A 201 5.23 -0.31 11.42
CA LEU A 201 6.66 -0.53 11.60
C LEU A 201 6.90 -1.53 12.71
N LEU A 202 7.80 -2.48 12.49
CA LEU A 202 8.39 -3.29 13.55
C LEU A 202 9.71 -2.66 13.96
N VAL A 203 9.72 -1.93 15.07
CA VAL A 203 10.90 -1.23 15.58
C VAL A 203 11.51 -2.04 16.71
N LYS A 204 12.79 -2.37 16.57
CA LYS A 204 13.64 -2.94 17.61
C LYS A 204 14.82 -2.00 17.88
N ARG A 205 15.56 -2.24 18.96
CA ARG A 205 16.86 -1.60 19.19
C ARG A 205 17.97 -2.63 19.14
N ASP A 206 19.11 -2.23 18.58
CA ASP A 206 20.33 -3.03 18.66
C ASP A 206 20.98 -2.90 20.05
N ASN A 207 22.06 -3.67 20.28
CA ASN A 207 22.81 -3.66 21.55
C ASN A 207 23.43 -2.29 21.89
N TYR A 208 23.46 -1.35 20.94
CA TYR A 208 23.95 0.01 21.11
C TYR A 208 22.80 1.03 21.23
N GLY A 209 21.55 0.57 21.35
CA GLY A 209 20.36 1.40 21.49
C GLY A 209 19.88 2.04 20.18
N ARG A 210 20.48 1.68 19.04
CA ARG A 210 20.12 2.26 17.72
C ARG A 210 18.86 1.63 17.20
N LEU A 211 18.07 2.42 16.48
CA LEU A 211 16.82 1.96 15.87
C LEU A 211 17.09 0.93 14.77
N TRP A 212 16.35 -0.17 14.82
CA TRP A 212 16.29 -1.21 13.81
C TRP A 212 14.83 -1.39 13.35
N PRO A 213 14.32 -0.46 12.52
CA PRO A 213 12.97 -0.56 11.99
C PRO A 213 12.90 -1.51 10.79
N GLU A 214 11.79 -2.25 10.73
CA GLU A 214 11.33 -2.97 9.55
C GLU A 214 9.98 -2.40 9.12
N THR A 215 9.84 -2.09 7.83
CA THR A 215 8.61 -1.51 7.29
C THR A 215 7.69 -2.62 6.78
N ILE A 216 6.45 -2.63 7.26
CA ILE A 216 5.40 -3.48 6.69
C ILE A 216 4.83 -2.75 5.48
N LEU A 217 4.99 -3.32 4.28
CA LEU A 217 4.64 -2.70 3.00
C LEU A 217 3.13 -2.71 2.70
N GLU A 218 2.34 -2.24 3.66
CA GLU A 218 0.92 -1.98 3.51
C GLU A 218 0.56 -0.69 4.26
N LEU A 219 -0.33 0.12 3.71
CA LEU A 219 -0.82 1.30 4.42
C LEU A 219 -1.95 0.91 5.35
N ILE A 220 -1.94 1.43 6.58
CA ILE A 220 -3.09 1.37 7.49
C ILE A 220 -3.45 2.79 7.95
N SER A 221 -4.72 3.00 8.28
CA SER A 221 -5.20 4.27 8.82
C SER A 221 -4.84 4.41 10.30
N TYR A 222 -4.71 5.67 10.75
CA TYR A 222 -4.49 5.98 12.17
C TYR A 222 -5.57 5.35 13.06
N ASP A 223 -6.84 5.42 12.66
CA ASP A 223 -7.95 4.84 13.43
C ASP A 223 -7.82 3.33 13.59
N ALA A 224 -7.36 2.62 12.54
CA ALA A 224 -7.11 1.19 12.62
C ALA A 224 -5.99 0.87 13.61
N TYR A 225 -4.90 1.64 13.56
CA TYR A 225 -3.78 1.50 14.48
C TYR A 225 -4.18 1.76 15.93
N VAL A 226 -4.91 2.84 16.20
CA VAL A 226 -5.37 3.19 17.55
C VAL A 226 -6.35 2.15 18.09
N ALA A 227 -7.24 1.61 17.25
CA ALA A 227 -8.16 0.55 17.66
C ALA A 227 -7.42 -0.71 18.14
N GLU A 228 -6.31 -1.10 17.49
CA GLU A 228 -5.47 -2.23 17.95
C GLU A 228 -4.75 -1.93 19.27
N ILE A 229 -4.24 -0.70 19.42
CA ILE A 229 -3.62 -0.28 20.68
C ILE A 229 -4.63 -0.34 21.84
N GLN A 230 -5.85 0.15 21.65
CA GLN A 230 -6.88 0.19 22.69
C GLN A 230 -7.28 -1.20 23.18
N LYS A 231 -7.20 -2.22 22.32
CA LYS A 231 -7.43 -3.63 22.72
C LYS A 231 -6.38 -4.15 23.71
N SER A 232 -5.20 -3.53 23.76
CA SER A 232 -4.04 -4.01 24.53
C SER A 232 -3.96 -3.49 25.97
N GLY A 233 -4.81 -2.52 26.35
CA GLY A 233 -4.92 -1.95 27.71
C GLY A 233 -3.88 -0.85 28.02
N GLU A 234 -4.22 0.09 28.93
CA GLU A 234 -3.42 1.31 29.22
C GLU A 234 -2.00 1.04 29.74
N ASN A 235 -1.81 -0.02 30.55
CA ASN A 235 -0.53 -0.34 31.20
C ASN A 235 0.56 -0.87 30.23
N LYS A 236 0.27 -1.02 28.94
CA LYS A 236 1.23 -1.53 27.93
C LYS A 236 1.84 -0.45 27.04
N LEU A 237 1.54 0.82 27.28
CA LEU A 237 2.03 1.96 26.50
C LEU A 237 3.38 2.52 26.97
N ASP A 238 3.86 2.04 28.12
CA ASP A 238 5.13 2.50 28.69
C ASP A 238 6.32 2.07 27.81
N TYR A 239 6.21 0.93 27.11
CA TYR A 239 7.23 0.35 26.23
C TYR A 239 6.62 -0.29 24.98
N TYR A 240 6.54 0.47 23.89
CA TYR A 240 5.98 -0.02 22.61
C TYR A 240 6.78 -1.20 22.04
N GLU A 241 8.07 -1.31 22.35
CA GLU A 241 8.92 -2.41 21.87
C GLU A 241 8.49 -3.80 22.36
N HIS A 242 7.75 -3.88 23.47
CA HIS A 242 7.26 -5.14 24.04
C HIS A 242 5.84 -5.51 23.61
N LEU A 243 5.16 -4.60 22.89
CA LEU A 243 3.82 -4.82 22.38
C LEU A 243 3.91 -5.09 20.89
N THR A 244 3.30 -6.19 20.43
CA THR A 244 3.24 -6.51 19.00
C THR A 244 1.80 -6.72 18.57
N PHE A 245 1.49 -6.21 17.40
CA PHE A 245 0.21 -6.35 16.70
C PHE A 245 0.46 -7.09 15.39
N ARG A 246 -0.61 -7.70 14.86
CA ARG A 246 -0.52 -8.44 13.61
C ARG A 246 -1.17 -7.67 12.47
N SER A 247 -0.42 -7.55 11.38
CA SER A 247 -0.81 -6.88 10.15
C SER A 247 -1.72 -7.78 9.30
N VAL A 248 -2.35 -7.24 8.24
CA VAL A 248 -3.26 -8.03 7.37
C VAL A 248 -2.46 -9.09 6.60
N THR A 249 -1.23 -8.76 6.22
CA THR A 249 -0.28 -9.72 5.64
C THR A 249 0.32 -10.71 6.66
N GLY A 250 -0.13 -10.67 7.91
CA GLY A 250 0.29 -11.58 8.97
C GLY A 250 1.65 -11.26 9.59
N LYS A 251 2.26 -10.11 9.26
CA LYS A 251 3.52 -9.64 9.82
C LYS A 251 3.31 -8.93 11.17
N ASP A 252 4.30 -8.97 12.03
CA ASP A 252 4.25 -8.26 13.31
C ASP A 252 4.68 -6.81 13.14
N TYR A 253 4.03 -5.90 13.87
CA TYR A 253 4.43 -4.50 13.98
C TYR A 253 4.14 -3.98 15.39
N ASN A 254 4.78 -2.88 15.77
CA ASN A 254 4.59 -2.27 17.09
C ASN A 254 4.44 -0.75 17.05
N HIS A 255 4.93 -0.11 16.00
CA HIS A 255 4.79 1.33 15.77
C HIS A 255 4.03 1.59 14.47
N TRP A 256 3.65 2.85 14.26
CA TRP A 256 3.03 3.31 13.03
C TRP A 256 3.49 4.73 12.70
N LEU A 257 3.80 4.96 11.43
CA LEU A 257 4.31 6.24 10.93
C LEU A 257 3.45 6.74 9.77
N PRO A 258 2.77 7.89 9.91
CA PRO A 258 2.02 8.48 8.81
C PRO A 258 2.92 8.96 7.67
N ILE A 259 2.36 8.99 6.47
CA ILE A 259 3.04 9.43 5.24
C ILE A 259 2.69 10.88 4.86
N PHE A 260 3.55 11.53 4.08
CA PHE A 260 3.22 12.79 3.43
C PHE A 260 2.54 12.54 2.08
N ILE A 261 1.21 12.78 2.00
CA ILE A 261 0.47 12.70 0.73
C ILE A 261 0.50 14.07 0.03
N ASN A 262 0.00 15.09 0.72
CA ASN A 262 -0.01 16.50 0.29
C ASN A 262 -0.01 17.44 1.52
N GLU A 263 0.10 18.75 1.26
CA GLU A 263 0.12 19.81 2.29
C GLU A 263 -1.12 19.80 3.19
N GLU A 264 -2.31 19.58 2.62
CA GLU A 264 -3.55 19.58 3.40
C GLU A 264 -3.61 18.39 4.36
N HIS A 265 -3.23 17.20 3.89
CA HIS A 265 -3.09 16.00 4.70
C HIS A 265 -2.08 16.21 5.83
N PHE A 266 -0.91 16.77 5.52
CA PHE A 266 0.10 17.06 6.54
C PHE A 266 -0.43 18.04 7.59
N ARG A 267 -1.04 19.15 7.17
CA ARG A 267 -1.60 20.15 8.10
C ARG A 267 -2.65 19.55 9.04
N LYS A 268 -3.51 18.67 8.54
CA LYS A 268 -4.53 17.97 9.34
C LYS A 268 -3.91 16.92 10.28
N GLY A 269 -2.85 16.24 9.83
CA GLY A 269 -2.19 15.15 10.55
C GLY A 269 -0.93 15.53 11.33
N GLN A 270 -0.53 16.80 11.36
CA GLN A 270 0.79 17.24 11.82
C GLN A 270 1.12 16.75 13.23
N THR A 271 0.18 16.93 14.17
CA THR A 271 0.34 16.47 15.56
C THR A 271 0.50 14.96 15.63
N ILE A 272 -0.26 14.21 14.82
CA ILE A 272 -0.16 12.75 14.77
C ILE A 272 1.21 12.34 14.24
N ILE A 273 1.70 12.97 13.16
CA ILE A 273 3.02 12.70 12.56
C ILE A 273 4.14 12.98 13.57
N GLN A 274 4.09 14.14 14.22
CA GLN A 274 5.10 14.53 15.21
C GLN A 274 5.12 13.57 16.40
N ASN A 275 3.95 13.20 16.91
CA ASN A 275 3.84 12.23 18.00
C ASN A 275 4.31 10.84 17.59
N SER A 276 3.96 10.36 16.39
CA SER A 276 4.48 9.08 15.86
C SER A 276 6.00 9.07 15.81
N ILE A 277 6.61 10.16 15.32
CA ILE A 277 8.08 10.27 15.26
C ILE A 277 8.70 10.28 16.65
N SER A 278 8.13 11.03 17.60
CA SER A 278 8.65 11.10 18.96
C SER A 278 8.53 9.76 19.68
N VAL A 279 7.42 9.04 19.50
CA VAL A 279 7.23 7.69 20.05
C VAL A 279 8.22 6.70 19.46
N ILE A 280 8.42 6.69 18.13
CA ILE A 280 9.41 5.82 17.48
C ILE A 280 10.82 6.14 17.98
N TYR A 281 11.16 7.42 18.09
CA TYR A 281 12.48 7.85 18.52
C TYR A 281 12.78 7.45 19.98
N ASN A 282 11.83 7.69 20.89
CA ASN A 282 12.00 7.47 22.33
C ASN A 282 11.65 6.04 22.77
N GLY A 283 10.88 5.28 21.98
CA GLY A 283 10.36 3.95 22.32
C GLY A 283 9.21 3.95 23.33
N THR A 284 8.64 5.13 23.62
CA THR A 284 7.62 5.31 24.66
C THR A 284 6.66 6.46 24.30
N ALA A 285 5.40 6.36 24.73
CA ALA A 285 4.39 7.41 24.59
C ALA A 285 4.09 8.13 25.92
N LEU A 286 4.98 8.01 26.91
CA LEU A 286 4.85 8.72 28.18
C LEU A 286 4.72 10.23 27.97
N GLY A 287 3.66 10.82 28.53
CA GLY A 287 3.35 12.25 28.45
C GLY A 287 4.28 13.13 29.29
N SER A 288 5.57 13.13 28.96
CA SER A 288 6.60 13.95 29.60
C SER A 288 7.28 14.84 28.57
N ALA A 289 7.50 16.11 28.92
CA ALA A 289 8.13 17.10 28.03
C ALA A 289 9.51 16.67 27.47
N ARG A 290 10.19 15.74 28.14
CA ARG A 290 11.46 15.17 27.64
C ARG A 290 11.30 14.32 26.37
N TYR A 291 10.11 13.75 26.17
CA TYR A 291 9.75 12.88 25.03
C TYR A 291 8.95 13.61 23.95
N ASP A 292 8.71 14.91 24.12
CA ASP A 292 8.05 15.72 23.11
C ASP A 292 8.86 15.75 21.81
N PHE A 293 8.14 15.90 20.70
CA PHE A 293 8.73 15.98 19.38
C PHE A 293 9.78 17.09 19.30
N LYS A 294 10.95 16.75 18.77
CA LYS A 294 11.98 17.70 18.35
C LYS A 294 12.27 17.45 16.88
N PRO A 295 12.46 18.48 16.04
CA PRO A 295 12.68 18.28 14.60
C PRO A 295 13.81 17.30 14.29
N ILE A 296 14.89 17.31 15.08
CA ILE A 296 16.02 16.40 14.92
C ILE A 296 15.62 14.91 15.03
N MET A 297 14.54 14.58 15.75
CA MET A 297 14.00 13.22 15.81
C MET A 297 13.47 12.77 14.45
N ALA A 298 12.84 13.66 13.67
CA ALA A 298 12.37 13.35 12.33
C ALA A 298 13.53 13.00 11.41
N LEU A 299 14.60 13.79 11.45
CA LEU A 299 15.82 13.50 10.69
C LEU A 299 16.37 12.11 11.07
N ASN A 300 16.54 11.83 12.36
CA ASN A 300 17.10 10.56 12.82
C ASN A 300 16.24 9.35 12.46
N VAL A 301 14.92 9.42 12.70
CA VAL A 301 13.98 8.31 12.42
C VAL A 301 13.89 8.04 10.93
N LEU A 302 13.68 9.09 10.12
CA LEU A 302 13.46 8.93 8.68
C LEU A 302 14.75 8.52 7.94
N THR A 303 15.92 9.05 8.30
CA THR A 303 17.18 8.57 7.68
C THR A 303 17.46 7.12 8.05
N THR A 304 17.18 6.72 9.30
CA THR A 304 17.35 5.32 9.72
C THR A 304 16.40 4.40 8.94
N LEU A 305 15.12 4.76 8.83
CA LEU A 305 14.13 4.00 8.06
C LEU A 305 14.56 3.84 6.61
N MET A 306 14.87 4.94 5.94
CA MET A 306 15.31 4.93 4.53
C MET A 306 16.57 4.07 4.33
N ASN A 307 17.56 4.19 5.23
CA ASN A 307 18.76 3.38 5.15
C ASN A 307 18.47 1.89 5.34
N LYS A 308 17.69 1.52 6.36
CA LYS A 308 17.33 0.12 6.61
C LYS A 308 16.48 -0.48 5.50
N SER A 309 15.50 0.26 4.96
CA SER A 309 14.74 -0.17 3.79
C SER A 309 15.65 -0.43 2.58
N SER A 310 16.66 0.43 2.35
CA SER A 310 17.63 0.23 1.26
C SER A 310 18.47 -1.03 1.46
N VAL A 311 18.98 -1.25 2.67
CA VAL A 311 19.76 -2.44 3.01
C VAL A 311 18.93 -3.71 2.89
N GLN A 312 17.68 -3.71 3.37
CA GLN A 312 16.77 -4.85 3.25
C GLN A 312 16.44 -5.17 1.80
N LEU A 313 16.25 -4.14 0.96
CA LEU A 313 16.04 -4.30 -0.47
C LEU A 313 17.26 -4.97 -1.14
N PHE A 314 18.47 -4.45 -0.92
CA PHE A 314 19.68 -5.02 -1.53
C PHE A 314 20.05 -6.42 -1.03
N ASN A 315 19.66 -6.78 0.20
CA ASN A 315 19.87 -8.11 0.76
C ASN A 315 18.78 -9.12 0.36
N GLY A 316 17.81 -8.74 -0.49
CA GLY A 316 16.67 -9.59 -0.87
C GLY A 316 15.70 -9.90 0.27
N GLN A 317 15.80 -9.18 1.40
CA GLN A 317 14.93 -9.34 2.57
C GLN A 317 13.61 -8.57 2.42
N MET A 318 13.63 -7.52 1.59
CA MET A 318 12.45 -6.84 1.10
C MET A 318 12.25 -7.28 -0.34
N PHE A 319 11.11 -7.93 -0.65
CA PHE A 319 10.78 -8.27 -2.03
C PHE A 319 10.90 -7.02 -2.90
N GLU A 320 11.75 -7.05 -3.92
CA GLU A 320 11.96 -5.97 -4.88
C GLU A 320 10.64 -5.68 -5.62
N SER A 321 9.82 -4.84 -5.01
CA SER A 321 8.44 -4.61 -5.40
C SER A 321 8.17 -3.12 -5.49
N LYS A 322 7.23 -2.75 -6.35
CA LYS A 322 6.73 -1.37 -6.50
C LYS A 322 6.41 -0.72 -5.14
N HIS A 323 5.83 -1.48 -4.22
CA HIS A 323 5.48 -1.03 -2.87
C HIS A 323 6.69 -0.64 -2.01
N ALA A 324 7.83 -1.34 -2.15
CA ALA A 324 9.06 -1.00 -1.43
C ALA A 324 9.61 0.37 -1.84
N ILE A 325 9.64 0.63 -3.15
CA ILE A 325 10.07 1.92 -3.72
C ILE A 325 9.09 3.02 -3.31
N GLU A 326 7.78 2.75 -3.35
CA GLU A 326 6.75 3.72 -2.94
C GLU A 326 6.87 4.08 -1.45
N ALA A 327 7.11 3.10 -0.56
CA ALA A 327 7.37 3.35 0.85
C ALA A 327 8.60 4.23 1.07
N TYR A 328 9.71 3.94 0.37
CA TYR A 328 10.90 4.78 0.42
C TYR A 328 10.61 6.22 -0.02
N CYS A 329 9.88 6.40 -1.12
CA CYS A 329 9.47 7.71 -1.62
C CYS A 329 8.58 8.47 -0.62
N HIS A 330 7.68 7.77 0.10
CA HIS A 330 6.87 8.39 1.15
C HIS A 330 7.72 8.90 2.32
N PHE A 331 8.72 8.14 2.76
CA PHE A 331 9.64 8.57 3.81
C PHE A 331 10.51 9.74 3.36
N LEU A 332 11.03 9.69 2.13
CA LEU A 332 11.80 10.77 1.53
C LEU A 332 10.99 12.06 1.45
N ARG A 333 9.76 12.00 0.91
CA ARG A 333 8.88 13.18 0.79
C ARG A 333 8.54 13.78 2.15
N LEU A 334 8.28 12.94 3.16
CA LEU A 334 8.03 13.40 4.51
C LEU A 334 9.28 14.10 5.09
N LEU A 335 10.47 13.53 4.91
CA LEU A 335 11.73 14.12 5.38
C LEU A 335 12.04 15.45 4.69
N MET A 336 11.85 15.53 3.37
CA MET A 336 11.99 16.77 2.61
C MET A 336 11.05 17.86 3.14
N HIS A 337 9.78 17.52 3.36
CA HIS A 337 8.82 18.47 3.93
C HIS A 337 9.23 18.93 5.34
N PHE A 338 9.71 18.03 6.20
CA PHE A 338 10.28 18.40 7.50
C PHE A 338 11.46 19.37 7.39
N ILE A 339 12.37 19.16 6.44
CA ILE A 339 13.52 20.04 6.20
C ILE A 339 13.06 21.43 5.74
N ASP A 340 12.05 21.49 4.87
CA ASP A 340 11.51 22.77 4.39
C ASP A 340 10.82 23.57 5.51
N ILE A 341 10.09 22.92 6.42
CA ILE A 341 9.39 23.61 7.53
C ILE A 341 10.28 23.83 8.78
N TYR A 342 11.41 23.13 8.92
CA TYR A 342 12.38 23.30 10.01
C TYR A 342 13.79 23.60 9.48
N PRO A 343 14.14 24.88 9.25
CA PRO A 343 15.44 25.28 8.70
C PRO A 343 16.65 24.85 9.55
N GLU A 344 16.44 24.56 10.83
CA GLU A 344 17.47 23.98 11.70
C GLU A 344 17.95 22.59 11.24
N LEU A 345 17.09 21.82 10.55
CA LEU A 345 17.46 20.53 9.98
C LEU A 345 18.40 20.68 8.79
N ASP A 346 18.10 21.60 7.88
CA ASP A 346 18.99 21.91 6.75
C ASP A 346 20.36 22.37 7.26
N ARG A 347 20.38 23.28 8.25
CA ARG A 347 21.63 23.73 8.88
C ARG A 347 22.41 22.56 9.48
N HIS A 348 21.75 21.70 10.25
CA HIS A 348 22.38 20.55 10.88
C HIS A 348 22.94 19.55 9.86
N ILE A 349 22.23 19.29 8.76
CA ILE A 349 22.71 18.45 7.65
C ILE A 349 24.00 19.02 7.09
N ASN A 350 23.99 20.32 6.74
CA ASN A 350 25.12 20.99 6.10
C ASN A 350 26.33 21.07 7.04
N GLU A 351 26.13 21.37 8.33
CA GLU A 351 27.19 21.36 9.35
C GLU A 351 27.79 19.96 9.52
N THR A 352 26.97 18.91 9.50
CA THR A 352 27.45 17.52 9.60
C THR A 352 28.34 17.16 8.40
N ILE A 353 27.93 17.52 7.19
CA ILE A 353 28.70 17.26 5.96
C ILE A 353 30.01 18.05 5.96
N GLU A 354 29.94 19.33 6.32
CA GLU A 354 31.10 20.20 6.41
C GLU A 354 32.13 19.66 7.40
N ASN A 355 31.70 19.31 8.62
CA ASN A 355 32.55 18.77 9.67
C ASN A 355 33.18 17.43 9.26
N PHE A 356 32.40 16.55 8.60
CA PHE A 356 32.91 15.29 8.07
C PHE A 356 33.99 15.52 7.01
N SER A 357 33.82 16.51 6.13
CA SER A 357 34.78 16.80 5.07
C SER A 357 36.08 17.42 5.61
N LYS A 358 36.00 18.37 6.56
CA LYS A 358 37.13 19.18 7.01
C LYS A 358 38.03 18.49 8.03
N ASP A 359 37.47 17.68 8.93
CA ASP A 359 38.22 17.12 10.05
C ASP A 359 38.02 15.60 10.15
N ILE A 360 39.13 14.86 10.02
CA ILE A 360 39.15 13.39 10.13
C ILE A 360 38.61 12.90 11.49
N ARG A 361 38.75 13.70 12.55
CA ARG A 361 38.23 13.37 13.88
C ARG A 361 36.71 13.31 13.90
N ASN A 362 36.03 13.97 12.96
CA ASN A 362 34.57 13.95 12.85
C ASN A 362 34.04 12.82 11.96
N ARG A 363 34.91 11.96 11.40
CA ARG A 363 34.49 10.86 10.51
C ARG A 363 34.17 9.56 11.25
N ASN A 364 34.38 9.51 12.56
CA ASN A 364 34.25 8.30 13.35
C ASN A 364 32.79 7.90 13.68
N LYS A 365 32.59 6.66 14.14
CA LYS A 365 31.28 6.08 14.49
C LYS A 365 30.50 6.77 15.62
N LYS A 366 31.12 7.66 16.40
CA LYS A 366 30.44 8.47 17.43
C LYS A 366 29.76 9.70 16.82
N VAL A 367 30.34 10.27 15.75
CA VAL A 367 29.81 11.47 15.08
C VAL A 367 28.95 11.07 13.87
N VAL A 368 29.46 10.15 13.05
CA VAL A 368 28.74 9.57 11.91
C VAL A 368 28.64 8.06 12.12
N SER A 369 27.58 7.64 12.79
CA SER A 369 27.33 6.24 13.19
C SER A 369 27.18 5.28 12.01
N ASP A 370 26.54 5.73 10.93
CA ASP A 370 26.18 4.94 9.76
C ASP A 370 26.42 5.77 8.49
N ILE A 371 27.15 5.19 7.53
CA ILE A 371 27.50 5.87 6.27
C ILE A 371 26.29 5.97 5.34
N GLY A 372 25.37 4.99 5.35
CA GLY A 372 24.17 5.03 4.52
C GLY A 372 23.21 6.15 4.96
N GLU A 373 23.02 6.33 6.27
CA GLU A 373 22.30 7.49 6.82
C GLU A 373 22.97 8.82 6.44
N PHE A 374 24.30 8.87 6.46
CA PHE A 374 25.05 10.05 6.03
C PHE A 374 24.87 10.34 4.54
N LEU A 375 24.89 9.33 3.67
CA LEU A 375 24.64 9.49 2.24
C LEU A 375 23.26 10.07 1.94
N ILE A 376 22.24 9.71 2.72
CA ILE A 376 20.91 10.32 2.59
C ILE A 376 20.96 11.82 2.92
N LYS A 377 21.67 12.22 3.98
CA LYS A 377 21.87 13.64 4.33
C LYS A 377 22.58 14.40 3.22
N VAL A 378 23.58 13.79 2.60
CA VAL A 378 24.29 14.37 1.44
C VAL A 378 23.35 14.56 0.27
N ALA A 379 22.50 13.58 -0.04
CA ALA A 379 21.54 13.68 -1.13
C ALA A 379 20.48 14.79 -0.91
N LEU A 380 20.18 15.10 0.35
CA LEU A 380 19.23 16.15 0.73
C LEU A 380 19.85 17.55 0.84
N SER A 381 21.19 17.65 0.90
CA SER A 381 21.88 18.93 1.00
C SER A 381 21.77 19.73 -0.30
N LYS A 382 21.42 21.00 -0.17
CA LYS A 382 21.46 21.97 -1.28
C LYS A 382 22.87 22.58 -1.48
N ASN A 383 23.76 22.46 -0.48
CA ASN A 383 25.07 23.11 -0.46
C ASN A 383 26.21 22.16 -0.89
N TYR A 384 26.02 20.86 -0.72
CA TYR A 384 27.04 19.85 -1.00
C TYR A 384 26.53 18.81 -1.98
N ARG A 385 27.37 18.47 -2.96
CA ARG A 385 27.15 17.36 -3.90
C ARG A 385 28.03 16.18 -3.53
N PHE A 386 27.57 14.97 -3.83
CA PHE A 386 28.34 13.74 -3.62
C PHE A 386 29.77 13.83 -4.18
N ASP A 387 29.94 14.38 -5.39
CA ASP A 387 31.25 14.53 -6.02
C ASP A 387 32.28 15.33 -5.23
N GLN A 388 31.83 16.29 -4.41
CA GLN A 388 32.72 17.14 -3.61
C GLN A 388 33.24 16.41 -2.37
N ILE A 389 32.54 15.38 -1.90
CA ILE A 389 32.83 14.70 -0.64
C ILE A 389 33.14 13.21 -0.80
N LYS A 390 32.98 12.63 -2.00
CA LYS A 390 33.14 11.20 -2.29
C LYS A 390 34.49 10.64 -1.83
N LYS A 391 35.56 11.42 -1.95
CA LYS A 391 36.90 11.02 -1.47
C LYS A 391 36.87 10.67 0.02
N TYR A 392 36.33 11.57 0.84
CA TYR A 392 36.27 11.41 2.30
C TYR A 392 35.34 10.26 2.71
N ILE A 393 34.25 10.06 1.96
CA ILE A 393 33.33 8.95 2.16
C ILE A 393 34.03 7.62 1.88
N TYR A 394 34.74 7.49 0.76
CA TYR A 394 35.44 6.26 0.41
C TYR A 394 36.57 5.94 1.39
N GLU A 395 37.35 6.95 1.80
CA GLU A 395 38.39 6.80 2.83
C GLU A 395 37.80 6.19 4.12
N GLU A 396 36.71 6.77 4.63
CA GLU A 396 36.07 6.28 5.85
C GLU A 396 35.37 4.93 5.65
N TYR A 397 34.73 4.71 4.50
CA TYR A 397 34.09 3.44 4.18
C TYR A 397 35.12 2.31 4.18
N PHE A 398 36.24 2.47 3.48
CA PHE A 398 37.31 1.47 3.47
C PHE A 398 37.90 1.27 4.87
N ALA A 399 38.11 2.33 5.64
CA ALA A 399 38.59 2.22 7.02
C ALA A 399 37.64 1.38 7.91
N ARG A 400 36.32 1.50 7.71
CA ARG A 400 35.31 0.68 8.42
C ARG A 400 35.26 -0.77 7.95
N GLN A 401 35.69 -1.04 6.72
CA GLN A 401 35.65 -2.38 6.12
C GLN A 401 36.89 -3.24 6.43
N ILE A 402 37.95 -2.67 7.02
CA ILE A 402 39.18 -3.42 7.38
C ILE A 402 38.89 -4.64 8.28
N TYR A 403 37.81 -4.62 9.07
CA TYR A 403 37.38 -5.77 9.87
C TYR A 403 36.85 -6.97 9.07
N TRP A 404 36.50 -6.80 7.79
CA TRP A 404 35.92 -7.85 6.94
C TRP A 404 36.91 -8.43 5.92
N ILE A 405 38.18 -7.99 5.94
CA ILE A 405 39.25 -8.46 5.04
C ILE A 405 40.20 -9.43 5.80
N GLN A 406 39.74 -10.04 6.90
CA GLN A 406 40.47 -11.08 7.63
C GLN A 406 39.93 -12.47 7.35
#